data_AF-A0A151EXV9-F1
#
_entry.id   AF-A0A151EXV9-F1
#
_cell.length_a   1.000
_cell.length_b   1.000
_cell.length_c   1.000
_cell.angle_alpha   90.00
_cell.angle_beta   90.00
_cell.angle_gamma   90.00
#
_symmetry.space_group_name_H-M   'P 1'
#
loop_
_entity.id
_entity.type
_entity.pdbx_description
1 polymer ?
#
loop_
_entity_poly.entity_id
_entity_poly.type
_entity_poly.pdbx_seq_one_letter_code
_entity_poly.pdbx_strand_id
1 'polypeptide(L)'
;MAGLLFILVEGNDDERFFKRIINPVFQEKYSSVRLWKYSKKKLEKTKRFIKSIKSMNADYIYTADINEAPCITFKKEDVIQKSGIEEDKIIIVVKEVEGWYLAGLSAENSKRLGISEIKDTNKTTKEDFNRLIPKKSSLEYYLWKEF
;
A
#
# COMPACT_ATOMS: atom_id res chain seq x y z
N MET A 1 2.67 -10.83 -21.95
CA MET A 1 2.12 -10.56 -20.60
C MET A 1 2.83 -11.45 -19.61
N ALA A 2 3.30 -10.90 -18.50
CA ALA A 2 3.94 -11.64 -17.42
C ALA A 2 2.94 -12.56 -16.68
N GLY A 3 3.47 -13.45 -15.84
CA GLY A 3 2.73 -14.46 -15.08
C GLY A 3 1.81 -13.88 -14.00
N LEU A 4 1.70 -14.58 -12.88
CA LEU A 4 0.92 -14.14 -11.71
C LEU A 4 1.77 -13.22 -10.85
N LEU A 5 1.20 -12.11 -10.37
CA LEU A 5 1.81 -11.24 -9.37
C LEU A 5 1.03 -11.32 -8.05
N PHE A 6 1.74 -11.55 -6.95
CA PHE A 6 1.19 -11.44 -5.60
C PHE A 6 1.75 -10.19 -4.89
N ILE A 7 0.89 -9.31 -4.40
CA ILE A 7 1.30 -8.17 -3.58
C ILE A 7 0.88 -8.45 -2.14
N LEU A 8 1.86 -8.64 -1.28
CA LEU A 8 1.68 -8.90 0.14
C LEU A 8 1.66 -7.56 0.87
N VAL A 9 0.53 -7.26 1.50
CA VAL A 9 0.27 -5.96 2.14
C VAL A 9 0.03 -6.11 3.64
N GLU A 10 0.30 -5.07 4.42
CA GLU A 10 0.23 -5.15 5.88
C GLU A 10 -1.23 -5.26 6.34
N GLY A 11 -2.06 -4.28 6.01
CA GLY A 11 -3.41 -4.10 6.54
C GLY A 11 -4.52 -3.97 5.49
N ASN A 12 -5.70 -3.59 5.98
CA ASN A 12 -6.88 -3.37 5.15
C ASN A 12 -6.81 -2.06 4.35
N ASP A 13 -6.13 -1.04 4.88
CA ASP A 13 -6.00 0.26 4.22
C ASP A 13 -5.07 0.14 3.02
N ASP A 14 -3.94 -0.56 3.18
CA ASP A 14 -3.04 -0.92 2.08
C ASP A 14 -3.76 -1.74 1.01
N GLU A 15 -4.50 -2.78 1.40
CA GLU A 15 -5.26 -3.58 0.44
C GLU A 15 -6.21 -2.73 -0.40
N ARG A 16 -6.87 -1.74 0.21
CA ARG A 16 -7.76 -0.82 -0.51
C ARG A 16 -7.00 0.04 -1.51
N PHE A 17 -5.90 0.66 -1.08
CA PHE A 17 -5.06 1.47 -1.96
C PHE A 17 -4.49 0.66 -3.12
N PHE A 18 -3.87 -0.49 -2.82
CA PHE A 18 -3.30 -1.36 -3.83
C PHE A 18 -4.36 -1.88 -4.79
N LYS A 19 -5.56 -2.21 -4.30
CA LYS A 19 -6.65 -2.70 -5.15
C LYS A 19 -7.14 -1.64 -6.15
N ARG A 20 -7.23 -0.37 -5.74
CA ARG A 20 -7.83 0.69 -6.56
C ARG A 20 -6.82 1.40 -7.44
N ILE A 21 -5.64 1.69 -6.89
CA ILE A 21 -4.64 2.54 -7.55
C ILE A 21 -3.56 1.70 -8.22
N ILE A 22 -3.02 0.71 -7.50
CA ILE A 22 -1.82 -0.01 -7.96
C ILE A 22 -2.15 -1.19 -8.88
N ASN A 23 -3.21 -1.94 -8.58
CA ASN A 23 -3.59 -3.11 -9.37
C ASN A 23 -3.86 -2.77 -10.84
N PRO A 24 -4.59 -1.69 -11.21
CA PRO A 24 -4.79 -1.33 -12.61
C PRO A 24 -3.47 -1.11 -13.36
N VAL A 25 -2.48 -0.46 -12.72
CA VAL A 25 -1.16 -0.21 -13.31
C VAL A 25 -0.42 -1.51 -13.61
N PHE A 26 -0.54 -2.52 -12.74
CA PHE A 26 0.12 -3.81 -12.94
C PHE A 26 -0.66 -4.77 -13.84
N GLN A 27 -1.97 -4.61 -13.98
CA GLN A 27 -2.79 -5.43 -14.89
C GLN A 27 -2.41 -5.26 -16.36
N GLU A 28 -1.79 -4.13 -16.74
CA GLU A 28 -1.23 -3.96 -18.08
C GLU A 28 -0.03 -4.89 -18.36
N LYS A 29 0.68 -5.31 -17.30
CA LYS A 29 1.92 -6.09 -17.39
C LYS A 29 1.74 -7.54 -17.01
N TYR A 30 0.85 -7.84 -16.07
CA TYR A 30 0.63 -9.16 -15.50
C TYR A 30 -0.76 -9.71 -15.86
N SER A 31 -0.82 -11.00 -16.17
CA SER A 31 -2.08 -11.71 -16.43
C SER A 31 -3.06 -11.67 -15.25
N SER A 32 -2.56 -11.63 -14.01
CA SER A 32 -3.39 -11.43 -12.83
C SER A 32 -2.55 -10.90 -11.67
N VAL A 33 -3.14 -9.96 -10.93
CA VAL A 33 -2.61 -9.40 -9.69
C VAL A 33 -3.48 -9.87 -8.52
N ARG A 34 -2.85 -10.39 -7.46
CA ARG A 34 -3.51 -10.91 -6.26
C ARG A 34 -2.96 -10.22 -5.02
N LEU A 35 -3.85 -9.73 -4.16
CA LEU A 35 -3.47 -9.10 -2.89
C LEU A 35 -3.53 -10.13 -1.76
N TRP A 36 -2.59 -10.03 -0.81
CA TRP A 36 -2.57 -10.90 0.36
C TRP A 36 -2.15 -10.13 1.63
N LYS A 37 -3.09 -9.95 2.55
CA LYS A 37 -2.83 -9.29 3.83
C LYS A 37 -2.05 -10.18 4.79
N TYR A 38 -0.99 -9.69 5.44
CA TYR A 38 -0.19 -10.48 6.37
C TYR A 38 -0.28 -10.08 7.85
N SER A 39 -0.73 -8.87 8.22
CA SER A 39 -0.71 -8.39 9.64
C SER A 39 -1.37 -9.33 10.65
N LYS A 40 -2.50 -9.95 10.29
CA LYS A 40 -3.23 -10.88 11.17
C LYS A 40 -2.74 -12.33 11.08
N LYS A 41 -1.61 -12.59 10.41
CA LYS A 41 -1.07 -13.93 10.17
C LYS A 41 0.26 -14.08 10.90
N LYS A 42 0.49 -15.27 11.46
CA LYS A 42 1.80 -15.63 12.00
C LYS A 42 2.85 -15.56 10.89
N LEU A 43 4.05 -15.11 11.21
CA LEU A 43 5.20 -15.00 10.29
C LEU A 43 5.44 -16.30 9.49
N GLU A 44 5.32 -17.46 10.13
CA GLU A 44 5.46 -18.76 9.48
C GLU A 44 4.42 -19.03 8.38
N LYS A 45 3.22 -18.44 8.50
CA LYS A 45 2.20 -18.51 7.44
C LYS A 45 2.62 -17.67 6.23
N THR A 46 3.22 -16.50 6.47
CA THR A 46 3.81 -15.64 5.42
C THR A 46 4.94 -16.35 4.70
N LYS A 47 5.89 -16.93 5.43
CA LYS A 47 7.00 -17.71 4.85
C LYS A 47 6.50 -18.86 3.97
N ARG A 48 5.54 -19.65 4.48
CA ARG A 48 4.96 -20.75 3.69
C ARG A 48 4.24 -20.26 2.44
N PHE A 49 3.53 -19.14 2.53
CA PHE A 49 2.84 -18.57 1.38
C PHE A 49 3.84 -18.09 0.32
N ILE A 50 4.90 -17.40 0.73
CA ILE A 50 5.98 -16.98 -0.18
C ILE A 50 6.66 -18.19 -0.84
N LYS A 51 6.91 -19.26 -0.09
CA LYS A 51 7.41 -20.52 -0.65
C LYS A 51 6.47 -21.10 -1.71
N SER A 52 5.15 -21.02 -1.48
CA SER A 52 4.17 -21.49 -2.47
C SER A 52 4.18 -20.63 -3.74
N ILE A 53 4.30 -19.31 -3.62
CA ILE A 53 4.42 -18.39 -4.77
C ILE A 53 5.64 -18.75 -5.61
N LYS A 54 6.80 -18.95 -4.96
CA LYS A 54 8.05 -19.36 -5.64
C LYS A 54 7.87 -20.69 -6.37
N SER A 55 7.23 -21.68 -5.74
CA SER A 55 6.98 -22.98 -6.37
C SER A 55 6.04 -22.91 -7.58
N MET A 56 5.20 -21.88 -7.65
CA MET A 56 4.32 -21.61 -8.80
C MET A 56 5.02 -20.82 -9.91
N ASN A 57 6.30 -20.45 -9.72
CA ASN A 57 7.04 -19.54 -10.59
C ASN A 57 6.29 -18.22 -10.82
N ALA A 58 5.63 -17.72 -9.76
CA ALA A 58 4.91 -16.45 -9.76
C ALA A 58 5.76 -15.35 -9.12
N ASP A 59 5.54 -14.11 -9.54
CA ASP A 59 6.19 -12.94 -8.97
C ASP A 59 5.49 -12.48 -7.70
N TYR A 60 6.22 -11.80 -6.84
CA TYR A 60 5.62 -11.10 -5.71
C TYR A 60 6.35 -9.83 -5.32
N ILE A 61 5.62 -8.99 -4.58
CA ILE A 61 6.11 -7.82 -3.89
C ILE A 61 5.67 -7.93 -2.44
N TYR A 62 6.57 -7.66 -1.50
CA TYR A 62 6.30 -7.56 -0.08
C TYR A 62 6.38 -6.09 0.35
N THR A 63 5.27 -5.53 0.81
CA THR A 63 5.21 -4.15 1.27
C THR A 63 5.19 -4.12 2.79
N ALA A 64 5.94 -3.22 3.41
CA ALA A 64 5.87 -3.01 4.86
C ALA A 64 6.00 -1.54 5.21
N ASP A 65 5.34 -1.11 6.29
CA ASP A 65 5.44 0.27 6.74
C ASP A 65 6.78 0.53 7.46
N ILE A 66 7.35 1.72 7.28
CA ILE A 66 8.58 2.11 7.96
C ILE A 66 8.38 2.19 9.47
N ASN A 67 7.20 2.61 9.93
CA ASN A 67 6.86 2.84 11.34
C ASN A 67 7.96 3.65 12.05
N GLU A 68 8.42 3.19 13.20
CA GLU A 68 9.47 3.82 14.00
C GLU A 68 10.90 3.43 13.57
N ALA A 69 11.06 2.70 12.45
CA ALA A 69 12.40 2.31 12.00
C ALA A 69 13.23 3.56 11.64
N PRO A 70 14.52 3.60 12.02
CA PRO A 70 15.37 4.77 11.82
C PRO A 70 15.60 5.10 10.34
N CYS A 71 15.56 4.10 9.46
CA CYS A 71 15.66 4.27 8.02
C CYS A 71 15.10 3.07 7.24
N ILE A 72 14.92 3.25 5.93
CA ILE A 72 14.45 2.21 5.00
C ILE A 72 15.37 0.98 5.03
N THR A 73 16.69 1.20 5.02
CA THR A 73 17.69 0.11 5.03
C THR A 73 17.53 -0.78 6.25
N PHE A 74 17.45 -0.17 7.43
CA PHE A 74 17.24 -0.90 8.68
C PHE A 74 15.94 -1.71 8.63
N LYS A 75 14.84 -1.11 8.12
CA LYS A 75 13.57 -1.81 7.99
C LYS A 75 13.64 -2.99 7.02
N LYS A 76 14.33 -2.84 5.88
CA LYS A 76 14.55 -3.94 4.93
C LYS A 76 15.34 -5.08 5.58
N GLU A 77 16.44 -4.77 6.26
CA GLU A 77 17.25 -5.76 6.97
C GLU A 77 16.42 -6.53 8.02
N ASP A 78 15.60 -5.83 8.81
CA ASP A 78 14.69 -6.44 9.78
C ASP A 78 13.71 -7.44 9.12
N VAL A 79 13.11 -7.04 7.99
CA VAL A 79 12.23 -7.92 7.21
C VAL A 79 13.00 -9.13 6.68
N ILE A 80 14.18 -8.92 6.09
CA ILE A 80 15.02 -10.00 5.54
C ILE A 80 15.37 -11.00 6.65
N GLN A 81 15.86 -10.54 7.80
CA GLN A 81 16.28 -11.40 8.91
C GLN A 81 15.11 -12.22 9.47
N LYS A 82 13.92 -11.61 9.62
CA LYS A 82 12.75 -12.30 10.16
C LYS A 82 12.14 -13.29 9.17
N SER A 83 12.02 -12.90 7.90
CA SER A 83 11.20 -13.59 6.91
C SER A 83 11.98 -14.37 5.85
N GLY A 84 13.25 -14.05 5.63
CA GLY A 84 14.07 -14.62 4.55
C GLY A 84 13.65 -14.16 3.15
N ILE A 85 12.98 -13.02 3.05
CA ILE A 85 12.55 -12.43 1.77
C ILE A 85 13.74 -11.73 1.11
N GLU A 86 13.84 -11.84 -0.21
CA GLU A 86 14.82 -11.17 -1.04
C GLU A 86 14.62 -9.66 -1.05
N GLU A 87 15.71 -8.90 -0.93
CA GLU A 87 15.67 -7.45 -0.78
C GLU A 87 14.97 -6.72 -1.94
N ASP A 88 15.12 -7.22 -3.17
CA ASP A 88 14.52 -6.68 -4.39
C ASP A 88 13.00 -6.86 -4.43
N LYS A 89 12.45 -7.75 -3.61
CA LYS A 89 11.02 -7.97 -3.44
C LYS A 89 10.42 -7.10 -2.34
N ILE A 90 11.22 -6.38 -1.55
CA ILE A 90 10.75 -5.59 -0.41
C ILE A 90 10.61 -4.12 -0.78
N ILE A 91 9.40 -3.58 -0.60
CA ILE A 91 9.09 -2.17 -0.71
C ILE A 91 8.72 -1.65 0.67
N ILE A 92 9.46 -0.65 1.17
CA ILE A 92 9.13 0.02 2.42
C ILE A 92 8.29 1.25 2.12
N VAL A 93 7.11 1.31 2.72
CA VAL A 93 6.19 2.44 2.65
C VAL A 93 6.59 3.44 3.73
N VAL A 94 7.16 4.58 3.30
CA VAL A 94 7.78 5.57 4.21
C VAL A 94 6.77 6.62 4.71
N LYS A 95 5.69 6.82 3.96
CA LYS A 95 4.68 7.83 4.24
C LYS A 95 3.35 7.15 4.39
N GLU A 96 2.51 7.71 5.23
CA GLU A 96 1.15 7.24 5.39
C GLU A 96 0.43 7.27 4.04
N VAL A 97 -0.33 6.21 3.75
CA VAL A 97 -1.02 6.02 2.48
C VAL A 97 -1.97 7.20 2.16
N GLU A 98 -2.43 7.90 3.19
CA GLU A 98 -3.17 9.15 3.14
C GLU A 98 -2.44 10.26 2.35
N GLY A 99 -1.12 10.39 2.51
CA GLY A 99 -0.32 11.32 1.72
C GLY A 99 -0.29 10.96 0.22
N TRP A 100 -0.41 9.67 -0.12
CA TRP A 100 -0.46 9.21 -1.50
C TRP A 100 -1.81 9.49 -2.15
N TYR A 101 -2.91 9.32 -1.40
CA TYR A 101 -4.23 9.73 -1.87
C TYR A 101 -4.30 11.23 -2.17
N LEU A 102 -3.77 12.07 -1.28
CA LEU A 102 -3.71 13.52 -1.51
C LEU A 102 -2.83 13.89 -2.71
N ALA A 103 -1.70 13.20 -2.91
CA ALA A 103 -0.83 13.43 -4.08
C ALA A 103 -1.51 13.06 -5.40
N GLY A 104 -2.45 12.11 -5.38
CA GLY A 104 -3.23 11.70 -6.53
C GLY A 104 -4.44 12.59 -6.84
N LEU A 105 -4.77 13.58 -6.00
CA LEU A 105 -5.90 14.46 -6.24
C LEU A 105 -5.60 15.45 -7.38
N SER A 106 -6.44 15.43 -8.42
CA SER A 106 -6.47 16.52 -9.39
C SER A 106 -7.00 17.81 -8.74
N ALA A 107 -6.70 18.97 -9.34
CA ALA A 107 -7.25 20.25 -8.90
C ALA A 107 -8.79 20.27 -8.94
N GLU A 108 -9.38 19.57 -9.91
CA GLU A 108 -10.83 19.40 -10.03
C GLU A 108 -11.41 18.61 -8.85
N ASN A 109 -10.82 17.45 -8.53
CA ASN A 109 -11.27 16.61 -7.42
C ASN A 109 -11.05 17.30 -6.07
N SER A 110 -9.93 18.01 -5.90
CA SER A 110 -9.67 18.82 -4.71
C SER A 110 -10.78 19.86 -4.48
N LYS A 111 -11.16 20.61 -5.53
CA LYS A 111 -12.23 21.60 -5.46
C LYS A 111 -13.60 20.98 -5.15
N ARG A 112 -13.92 19.84 -5.78
CA ARG A 112 -15.18 19.11 -5.56
C ARG A 112 -15.31 18.62 -4.11
N LEU A 113 -14.19 18.21 -3.52
CA LEU A 113 -14.12 17.71 -2.16
C LEU A 113 -13.97 18.82 -1.11
N GLY A 114 -13.82 20.08 -1.54
CA GLY A 114 -13.61 21.22 -0.64
C GLY A 114 -12.22 21.21 0.03
N ILE A 115 -11.26 20.49 -0.55
CA ILE A 115 -9.90 20.37 -0.06
C ILE A 115 -9.03 21.40 -0.78
N SER A 116 -8.36 22.28 -0.03
CA SER A 116 -7.34 23.18 -0.57
C SER A 116 -6.15 22.38 -1.11
N GLU A 117 -5.60 22.80 -2.25
CA GLU A 117 -4.49 22.11 -2.91
C GLU A 117 -3.26 21.96 -1.97
N ILE A 118 -2.83 20.72 -1.74
CA ILE A 118 -1.69 20.40 -0.87
C ILE A 118 -0.48 20.10 -1.76
N LYS A 119 0.49 21.02 -1.77
CA LYS A 119 1.68 20.95 -2.65
C LYS A 119 2.71 19.91 -2.22
N ASP A 120 2.74 19.57 -0.93
CA ASP A 120 3.65 18.57 -0.38
C ASP A 120 2.89 17.68 0.61
N THR A 121 2.64 16.43 0.22
CA THR A 121 1.94 15.44 1.03
C THR A 121 2.90 14.51 1.77
N ASN A 122 4.21 14.81 1.69
CA ASN A 122 5.25 13.96 2.25
C ASN A 122 5.26 13.92 3.78
N LYS A 123 4.58 14.86 4.43
CA LYS A 123 4.44 14.96 5.88
C LYS A 123 3.00 14.75 6.35
N THR A 124 2.10 14.38 5.44
CA THR A 124 0.69 14.15 5.79
C THR A 124 0.60 12.93 6.71
N THR A 125 -0.01 13.12 7.88
CA THR A 125 -0.43 12.04 8.77
C THR A 125 -1.90 11.69 8.57
N LYS A 126 -2.35 10.56 9.12
CA LYS A 126 -3.73 10.09 9.13
C LYS A 126 -4.61 11.05 9.90
N GLU A 127 -4.12 11.69 10.97
CA GLU A 127 -4.87 12.75 11.63
C GLU A 127 -5.06 13.97 10.72
N ASP A 128 -4.02 14.39 10.01
CA ASP A 128 -4.11 15.52 9.07
C ASP A 128 -5.09 15.21 7.93
N PHE A 129 -5.03 14.00 7.38
CA PHE A 129 -5.99 13.54 6.37
C PHE A 129 -7.41 13.49 6.92
N ASN A 130 -7.62 12.92 8.10
CA ASN A 130 -8.95 12.85 8.73
C ASN A 130 -9.53 14.24 9.07
N ARG A 131 -8.70 15.26 9.29
CA ARG A 131 -9.16 16.65 9.45
C ARG A 131 -9.68 17.25 8.15
N LEU A 132 -9.14 16.83 7.01
CA LEU A 132 -9.60 17.26 5.68
C LEU A 132 -10.94 16.60 5.31
N ILE A 133 -11.25 15.47 5.92
CA ILE A 133 -12.51 14.76 5.72
C ILE A 133 -13.62 15.45 6.55
N PRO A 134 -14.66 16.01 5.92
CA PRO A 134 -15.76 16.62 6.67
C PRO A 134 -16.51 15.55 7.48
N LYS A 135 -16.78 15.81 8.76
CA LYS A 135 -17.46 14.90 9.72
C LYS A 135 -18.87 14.42 9.33
N LYS A 136 -19.39 14.75 8.14
CA LYS A 136 -20.64 14.17 7.64
C LYS A 136 -20.34 12.76 7.15
N SER A 137 -20.95 11.76 7.77
CA SER A 137 -20.83 10.32 7.47
C SER A 137 -21.01 9.96 5.99
N SER A 138 -21.71 10.79 5.21
CA SER A 138 -21.82 10.62 3.76
C SER A 138 -20.54 11.01 3.01
N LEU A 139 -19.82 12.05 3.43
CA LEU A 139 -18.61 12.55 2.77
C LEU A 139 -17.39 11.65 3.00
N GLU A 140 -17.23 11.06 4.19
CA GLU A 140 -16.28 9.96 4.41
C GLU A 140 -16.48 8.85 3.38
N TYR A 141 -17.72 8.38 3.25
CA TYR A 141 -18.07 7.31 2.34
C TYR A 141 -17.84 7.69 0.85
N TYR A 142 -18.09 8.93 0.46
CA TYR A 142 -17.80 9.44 -0.88
C TYR A 142 -16.30 9.60 -1.14
N LEU A 143 -15.53 10.10 -0.17
CA LEU A 143 -14.08 10.25 -0.27
C LEU A 143 -13.41 8.89 -0.47
N TRP A 144 -13.78 7.88 0.33
CA TRP A 144 -13.34 6.49 0.11
C TRP A 144 -13.90 5.84 -1.16
N LYS A 145 -14.77 6.49 -1.95
CA LYS A 145 -15.24 6.02 -3.27
C LYS A 145 -14.50 6.68 -4.42
N GLU A 146 -14.11 7.93 -4.27
CA GLU A 146 -13.35 8.69 -5.27
C GLU A 146 -11.85 8.36 -5.26
N PHE A 147 -11.36 7.81 -4.13
CA PHE A 147 -10.04 7.24 -3.91
C PHE A 147 -10.06 5.71 -4.07
#